data_AF-C7Z6A3-F1
#
_entry.id   AF-C7Z6A3-F1
#
_cell.length_a   1.000
_cell.length_b   1.000
_cell.length_c   1.000
_cell.angle_alpha   90.00
_cell.angle_beta   90.00
_cell.angle_gamma   90.00
#
_symmetry.space_group_name_H-M   'P 1'
#
loop_
_entity.id
_entity.type
_entity.pdbx_description
1 polymer ?
#
loop_
_entity_poly.entity_id
_entity_poly.type
_entity_poly.pdbx_seq_one_letter_code
_entity_poly.pdbx_strand_id
1 'polypeptide(L)'
;MDQVSTLTMNFHLFIQDMRLFYGHILVVQIFEEHVWWTLSLDLDPFIGNRNGRLTWGYEDYSREARNIQLIKDPNGLTPVLTATLKDREGNDRDSGINLAQCIGIHNNALVCRPDQRYWTEPVRNDLRGITHFRFML
;
A
#
# COMPACT_ATOMS: atom_id res chain seq x y z
N MET A 1 -26.78 -22.48 -0.01
CA MET A 1 -25.89 -22.01 1.07
C MET A 1 -25.11 -20.87 0.47
N ASP A 2 -25.66 -19.67 0.65
CA ASP A 2 -25.26 -18.49 -0.12
C ASP A 2 -23.84 -18.09 0.27
N GLN A 3 -22.94 -18.21 -0.70
CA GLN A 3 -21.67 -17.51 -0.68
C GLN A 3 -22.01 -16.03 -0.81
N VAL A 4 -22.25 -15.36 0.32
CA VAL A 4 -22.14 -13.91 0.35
C VAL A 4 -20.68 -13.63 0.01
N SER A 5 -20.41 -13.35 -1.26
CA SER A 5 -19.13 -12.83 -1.71
C SER A 5 -18.96 -11.47 -1.05
N THR A 6 -18.49 -11.46 0.19
CA THR A 6 -18.10 -10.27 0.93
C THR A 6 -16.99 -9.60 0.11
N LEU A 7 -17.38 -8.55 -0.62
CA LEU A 7 -16.50 -7.83 -1.53
C LEU A 7 -15.30 -7.32 -0.74
N THR A 8 -14.10 -7.72 -1.16
CA THR A 8 -12.88 -7.09 -0.66
C THR A 8 -12.74 -5.77 -1.40
N MET A 9 -12.96 -4.67 -0.70
CA MET A 9 -12.94 -3.34 -1.27
C MET A 9 -11.52 -2.79 -1.26
N ASN A 10 -11.13 -2.02 -2.28
CA ASN A 10 -9.79 -1.41 -2.28
C ASN A 10 -9.72 -0.29 -1.24
N PHE A 11 -8.78 -0.37 -0.29
CA PHE A 11 -8.80 0.48 0.90
C PHE A 11 -8.68 1.97 0.57
N HIS A 12 -7.86 2.34 -0.42
CA HIS A 12 -7.56 3.73 -0.73
C HIS A 12 -8.76 4.57 -1.19
N LEU A 13 -9.89 3.93 -1.53
CA LEU A 13 -11.12 4.63 -1.93
C LEU A 13 -11.95 5.15 -0.74
N PHE A 14 -11.68 4.67 0.48
CA PHE A 14 -12.51 4.94 1.65
C PHE A 14 -11.76 5.65 2.78
N ILE A 15 -10.43 5.69 2.72
CA ILE A 15 -9.61 6.24 3.79
C ILE A 15 -9.63 7.76 3.79
N GLN A 16 -9.64 8.32 4.99
CA GLN A 16 -9.54 9.75 5.25
C GLN A 16 -8.11 10.15 5.65
N ASP A 17 -7.35 9.21 6.23
CA ASP A 17 -5.95 9.40 6.61
C ASP A 17 -5.17 8.09 6.47
N MET A 18 -3.87 8.21 6.19
CA MET A 18 -2.95 7.10 6.02
C MET A 18 -1.59 7.44 6.62
N ARG A 19 -1.13 6.60 7.55
CA ARG A 19 0.13 6.78 8.26
C ARG A 19 0.93 5.48 8.28
N LEU A 20 2.24 5.64 8.44
CA LEU A 20 3.16 4.54 8.59
C LEU A 20 3.88 4.68 9.93
N PHE A 21 3.77 3.66 10.77
CA PHE A 21 4.44 3.58 12.06
C PHE A 21 5.56 2.55 11.98
N TYR A 22 6.68 2.84 12.63
CA TYR A 22 7.88 1.98 12.66
C TYR A 22 8.42 1.58 11.28
N GLY A 23 8.00 2.28 10.22
CA GLY A 23 8.39 2.00 8.85
C GLY A 23 7.67 0.82 8.19
N HIS A 24 6.80 0.07 8.87
CA HIS A 24 6.13 -1.12 8.31
C HIS A 24 4.69 -1.35 8.79
N ILE A 25 4.23 -0.64 9.83
CA ILE A 25 2.84 -0.73 10.29
C ILE A 25 2.01 0.34 9.57
N LEU A 26 1.25 -0.08 8.56
CA LEU A 26 0.28 0.77 7.89
C LEU A 26 -0.91 0.99 8.81
N VAL A 27 -1.29 2.24 9.04
CA VAL A 27 -2.49 2.61 9.80
C VAL A 27 -3.34 3.52 8.94
N VAL A 28 -4.63 3.20 8.84
CA VAL A 28 -5.60 3.98 8.08
C VAL A 28 -6.79 4.36 8.94
N GLN A 29 -7.36 5.52 8.65
CA GLN A 29 -8.62 5.95 9.24
C GLN A 29 -9.72 5.93 8.21
N ILE A 30 -10.87 5.36 8.57
CA ILE A 30 -12.07 5.30 7.73
C ILE A 30 -13.21 5.94 8.51
N PHE A 31 -14.09 6.64 7.81
CA PHE A 31 -15.30 7.21 8.38
C PHE A 31 -16.52 6.61 7.67
N GLU A 32 -17.31 5.84 8.41
CA GLU A 32 -18.48 5.13 7.90
C GLU A 32 -19.60 5.19 8.94
N GLU A 33 -20.83 5.42 8.49
CA GLU A 33 -22.02 5.52 9.37
C GLU A 33 -21.84 6.48 10.58
N HIS A 34 -21.14 7.59 10.38
CA HIS A 34 -20.81 8.57 11.42
C HIS A 34 -19.85 8.07 12.52
N VAL A 35 -19.18 6.94 12.29
CA VAL A 35 -18.20 6.34 13.21
C VAL A 35 -16.81 6.35 12.57
N TRP A 36 -15.81 6.69 13.37
CA TRP A 36 -14.41 6.61 12.98
C TRP A 36 -13.82 5.24 13.32
N TRP A 37 -13.23 4.59 12.32
CA TRP A 37 -12.54 3.31 12.44
C TRP A 37 -11.05 3.50 12.21
N THR A 38 -10.23 2.86 13.04
CA THR A 38 -8.79 2.79 12.84
C THR A 38 -8.40 1.36 12.54
N LEU A 39 -7.86 1.12 11.36
CA LEU A 39 -7.40 -0.19 10.94
C LEU A 39 -5.88 -0.17 10.77
N SER A 40 -5.23 -1.30 11.07
CA SER A 40 -3.79 -1.44 10.89
C SER A 40 -3.42 -2.74 10.18
N LEU A 41 -2.26 -2.75 9.54
CA LEU A 41 -1.69 -3.90 8.87
C LEU A 41 -0.16 -3.83 8.94
N ASP A 42 0.47 -4.93 9.34
CA ASP A 42 1.91 -5.11 9.19
C ASP A 42 2.24 -5.46 7.74
N LEU A 43 3.15 -4.68 7.13
CA LEU A 43 3.58 -4.84 5.74
C LEU A 43 4.76 -5.81 5.57
N ASP A 44 5.55 -6.06 6.63
CA ASP A 44 6.73 -6.92 6.53
C ASP A 44 6.42 -8.37 6.13
N PRO A 45 5.27 -8.98 6.51
CA PRO A 45 4.91 -10.31 6.01
C PRO A 45 4.61 -10.38 4.51
N PHE A 46 4.49 -9.24 3.81
CA PHE A 46 4.01 -9.20 2.42
C PHE A 46 4.94 -8.49 1.45
N ILE A 47 5.83 -7.63 1.95
CA ILE A 47 6.75 -6.84 1.14
C ILE A 47 8.18 -7.15 1.57
N GLY A 48 9.03 -7.44 0.58
CA GLY A 48 10.46 -7.63 0.80
C GLY A 48 11.31 -6.92 -0.24
N ASN A 49 12.63 -7.04 -0.07
CA ASN A 49 13.61 -6.54 -1.01
C ASN A 49 13.99 -7.59 -2.06
N ARG A 50 13.75 -7.30 -3.34
CA ARG A 50 14.24 -8.11 -4.46
C ARG A 50 15.21 -7.32 -5.33
N ASN A 51 16.49 -7.39 -5.01
CA ASN A 51 17.57 -6.71 -5.73
C ASN A 51 17.37 -5.19 -5.83
N GLY A 52 17.16 -4.54 -4.67
CA GLY A 52 16.95 -3.09 -4.57
C GLY A 52 15.53 -2.65 -4.93
N ARG A 53 14.54 -3.55 -4.90
CA ARG A 53 13.15 -3.25 -5.26
C ARG A 53 12.17 -3.79 -4.23
N LEU A 54 11.25 -2.92 -3.77
CA LEU A 54 10.09 -3.32 -2.99
C LEU A 54 9.24 -4.27 -3.84
N THR A 55 8.98 -5.47 -3.33
CA THR A 55 8.31 -6.53 -4.09
C THR A 55 7.31 -7.29 -3.20
N TRP A 56 6.07 -7.41 -3.69
CA TRP A 56 5.04 -8.23 -3.07
C TRP A 56 5.41 -9.72 -3.05
N GLY A 57 5.04 -10.42 -1.97
CA GLY A 57 5.28 -11.86 -1.78
C GLY A 57 6.71 -12.19 -1.33
N TYR A 58 7.45 -11.20 -0.88
CA TYR A 58 8.70 -11.34 -0.13
C TYR A 58 8.46 -10.73 1.26
N GLU A 59 9.42 -10.88 2.16
CA GLU A 59 9.24 -10.51 3.57
C GLU A 59 10.34 -9.55 4.07
N ASP A 60 10.04 -8.88 5.20
CA ASP A 60 10.98 -8.15 6.04
C ASP A 60 11.73 -6.98 5.36
N TYR A 61 11.11 -6.23 4.43
CA TYR A 61 11.79 -5.09 3.78
C TYR A 61 12.27 -4.05 4.80
N SER A 62 11.55 -3.86 5.90
CA SER A 62 11.81 -2.79 6.85
C SER A 62 13.15 -2.93 7.58
N ARG A 63 13.70 -4.15 7.65
CA ARG A 63 14.95 -4.46 8.35
C ARG A 63 16.18 -3.84 7.70
N GLU A 64 16.16 -3.70 6.37
CA GLU A 64 17.30 -3.20 5.59
C GLU A 64 17.01 -1.86 4.89
N ALA A 65 15.72 -1.52 4.77
CA ALA A 65 15.27 -0.33 4.09
C ALA A 65 15.61 0.95 4.87
N ARG A 66 15.90 2.02 4.13
CA ARG A 66 16.07 3.38 4.63
C ARG A 66 15.09 4.32 3.94
N ASN A 67 14.90 5.51 4.51
CA ASN A 67 14.04 6.56 3.95
C ASN A 67 12.62 6.06 3.63
N ILE A 68 12.08 5.19 4.49
CA ILE A 68 10.78 4.58 4.28
C ILE A 68 9.68 5.61 4.53
N GLN A 69 8.83 5.84 3.52
CA GLN A 69 7.77 6.84 3.61
C GLN A 69 6.59 6.52 2.71
N LEU A 70 5.43 7.03 3.09
CA LEU A 70 4.27 7.11 2.20
C LEU A 70 4.37 8.39 1.38
N ILE A 71 4.14 8.29 0.07
CA ILE A 71 4.02 9.49 -0.77
C ILE A 71 2.73 10.22 -0.37
N LYS A 72 2.87 11.52 -0.10
CA LYS A 72 1.74 12.44 0.09
C LYS A 72 1.66 13.32 -1.13
N ASP A 73 0.58 13.24 -1.91
CA ASP A 73 0.31 14.22 -2.96
C ASP A 73 -0.43 15.42 -2.34
N PRO A 74 -0.11 16.67 -2.72
CA PRO A 74 -0.85 17.83 -2.25
C PRO A 74 -2.35 17.77 -2.56
N ASN A 75 -2.75 17.01 -3.58
CA ASN A 75 -4.13 16.84 -4.04
C ASN A 75 -4.76 15.51 -3.60
N GLY A 76 -4.08 14.70 -2.78
CA GLY A 76 -4.66 13.45 -2.29
C GLY A 76 -3.71 12.47 -1.61
N LEU A 77 -4.27 11.36 -1.14
CA LEU A 77 -3.51 10.25 -0.59
C LEU A 77 -3.09 9.30 -1.71
N THR A 78 -1.81 9.34 -2.10
CA THR A 78 -1.26 8.33 -3.00
C THR A 78 -0.90 7.09 -2.19
N PRO A 79 -1.48 5.89 -2.46
CA PRO A 79 -1.19 4.67 -1.72
C PRO A 79 0.17 4.07 -2.11
N VAL A 80 1.23 4.87 -2.16
CA VAL A 80 2.57 4.44 -2.56
C VAL A 80 3.51 4.51 -1.37
N LEU A 81 4.13 3.37 -1.09
CA LEU A 81 5.24 3.24 -0.16
C LEU A 81 6.54 3.38 -0.95
N THR A 82 7.47 4.20 -0.49
CA THR A 82 8.83 4.30 -1.04
C THR A 82 9.87 3.97 0.01
N ALA A 83 11.02 3.47 -0.45
CA ALA A 83 12.19 3.18 0.37
C ALA A 83 13.46 3.13 -0.48
N THR A 84 14.60 3.36 0.17
CA THR A 84 15.93 3.06 -0.37
C THR A 84 16.36 1.68 0.12
N LEU A 85 16.69 0.77 -0.80
CA LEU A 85 17.04 -0.64 -0.55
C LEU A 85 18.41 -0.97 -1.15
N LYS A 86 19.06 -2.02 -0.64
CA LYS A 86 20.30 -2.54 -1.22
C LYS A 86 20.01 -3.51 -2.36
N ASP A 87 20.73 -3.36 -3.48
CA ASP A 87 20.79 -4.41 -4.50
C ASP A 87 21.82 -5.50 -4.15
N ARG A 88 21.94 -6.53 -4.99
CA ARG A 88 22.86 -7.67 -4.77
C ARG A 88 24.34 -7.28 -4.78
N GLU A 89 24.67 -6.12 -5.32
CA GLU A 89 26.02 -5.56 -5.33
C GLU A 89 26.28 -4.65 -4.11
N GLY A 90 25.26 -4.44 -3.26
CA GLY A 90 25.34 -3.55 -2.11
C GLY A 90 25.14 -2.07 -2.45
N ASN A 91 24.66 -1.75 -3.67
CA ASN A 91 24.36 -0.38 -4.06
C ASN A 91 22.97 0.04 -3.58
N ASP A 92 22.80 1.32 -3.27
CA ASP A 92 21.51 1.89 -2.89
C ASP A 92 20.61 2.08 -4.11
N ARG A 93 19.35 1.67 -3.99
CA ARG A 93 18.30 1.81 -5.01
C ARG A 93 17.04 2.36 -4.39
N ASP A 94 16.53 3.45 -4.96
CA ASP A 94 15.21 3.95 -4.60
C ASP A 94 14.13 3.12 -5.29
N SER A 95 13.12 2.74 -4.52
CA SER A 95 12.02 1.92 -4.98
C SER A 95 10.70 2.42 -4.43
N GLY A 96 9.63 2.23 -5.20
CA GLY A 96 8.25 2.53 -4.80
C GLY A 96 7.33 1.39 -5.17
N ILE A 97 6.32 1.15 -4.34
CA ILE A 97 5.31 0.11 -4.56
C ILE A 97 3.91 0.66 -4.27
N ASN A 98 2.94 0.32 -5.12
CA ASN A 98 1.55 0.71 -4.94
C ASN A 98 0.84 -0.26 -4.02
N LEU A 99 0.52 0.17 -2.80
CA LEU A 99 -0.20 -0.56 -1.77
C LEU A 99 -1.61 -0.97 -2.22
N ALA A 100 -2.27 -0.17 -3.06
CA ALA A 100 -3.60 -0.47 -3.58
C ALA A 100 -3.64 -1.67 -4.53
N GLN A 101 -2.48 -2.20 -4.96
CA GLN A 101 -2.45 -3.42 -5.79
C GLN A 101 -2.81 -4.67 -5.00
N CYS A 102 -2.51 -4.72 -3.70
CA CYS A 102 -2.64 -5.95 -2.91
C CYS A 102 -3.40 -5.76 -1.60
N ILE A 103 -3.65 -4.53 -1.17
CA ILE A 103 -4.32 -4.25 0.10
C ILE A 103 -5.77 -3.83 -0.15
N GLY A 104 -6.67 -4.42 0.63
CA GLY A 104 -8.09 -4.08 0.66
C GLY A 104 -8.64 -4.11 2.08
N ILE A 105 -9.93 -3.80 2.20
CA ILE A 105 -10.71 -3.91 3.43
C ILE A 105 -11.67 -5.09 3.28
N HIS A 106 -11.71 -5.94 4.30
CA HIS A 106 -12.62 -7.07 4.39
C HIS A 106 -13.02 -7.28 5.85
N ASN A 107 -14.33 -7.34 6.12
CA ASN A 107 -14.89 -7.51 7.48
C ASN A 107 -14.22 -6.60 8.52
N ASN A 108 -14.15 -5.30 8.23
CA ASN A 108 -13.57 -4.26 9.08
C ASN A 108 -12.08 -4.49 9.44
N ALA A 109 -11.34 -5.21 8.60
CA ALA A 109 -9.90 -5.39 8.73
C ALA A 109 -9.20 -5.07 7.41
N LEU A 110 -7.98 -4.54 7.50
CA LEU A 110 -7.08 -4.50 6.35
C LEU A 110 -6.59 -5.92 6.06
N VAL A 111 -6.67 -6.31 4.79
CA VAL A 111 -6.18 -7.60 4.30
C VAL A 111 -5.23 -7.38 3.14
N CYS A 112 -4.12 -8.11 3.13
CA CYS A 112 -3.20 -8.15 1.98
C CYS A 112 -3.36 -9.47 1.24
N ARG A 113 -3.49 -9.40 -0.09
CA ARG A 113 -3.56 -10.57 -0.99
C ARG A 113 -2.61 -10.40 -2.17
N PRO A 114 -1.31 -10.68 -1.99
CA PRO A 114 -0.31 -10.58 -3.07
C PRO A 114 -0.60 -11.45 -4.30
N ASP A 115 -1.38 -12.52 -4.09
CA ASP A 115 -1.87 -13.49 -5.08
C ASP A 115 -3.11 -13.00 -5.85
N GLN A 116 -3.89 -12.08 -5.28
CA GLN A 116 -5.10 -11.51 -5.89
C GLN A 116 -4.91 -10.02 -6.13
N ARG A 117 -4.01 -9.69 -7.06
CA ARG A 117 -3.68 -8.28 -7.34
C ARG A 117 -4.84 -7.57 -8.02
N TYR A 118 -5.22 -6.45 -7.46
CA TYR A 118 -6.11 -5.49 -8.09
C TYR A 118 -5.46 -4.89 -9.33
N TRP A 119 -6.20 -4.86 -10.44
CA TRP A 119 -5.77 -4.19 -11.66
C TRP A 119 -5.93 -2.68 -11.48
N THR A 120 -4.81 -1.97 -11.52
CA THR A 120 -4.77 -0.53 -11.26
C THR A 120 -3.91 0.19 -12.28
N GLU A 121 -4.37 1.33 -12.78
CA GLU A 121 -3.58 2.21 -13.64
C GLU A 121 -3.19 3.49 -12.89
N PRO A 122 -1.93 3.95 -12.99
CA PRO A 122 -1.53 5.21 -12.40
C PRO A 122 -2.21 6.38 -13.13
N VAL A 123 -2.97 7.19 -12.39
CA VAL A 123 -3.46 8.47 -12.88
C VAL A 123 -2.41 9.53 -12.58
N ARG A 124 -2.04 10.30 -13.60
CA ARG A 124 -0.96 11.28 -13.53
C ARG A 124 -1.49 12.70 -13.70
N ASN A 125 -0.85 13.64 -13.01
CA ASN A 125 -1.03 15.07 -13.29
C ASN A 125 -0.21 15.49 -14.53
N ASP A 126 -0.37 16.74 -14.96
CA ASP A 126 0.32 17.30 -16.14
C ASP A 126 1.85 17.30 -16.02
N LEU A 127 2.37 17.27 -14.78
CA LEU A 127 3.79 17.14 -14.46
C LEU A 127 4.27 15.67 -14.40
N ARG A 128 3.43 14.71 -14.83
CA ARG A 128 3.67 13.27 -14.83
C ARG A 128 3.79 12.62 -13.44
N GLY A 129 3.54 13.35 -12.36
CA GLY A 129 3.45 12.80 -11.01
C GLY A 129 2.21 11.91 -10.86
N ILE A 130 2.34 10.77 -10.18
CA ILE A 130 1.20 9.87 -9.91
C ILE A 130 0.39 10.48 -8.76
N THR A 131 -0.87 10.84 -9.04
CA THR A 131 -1.76 11.39 -8.00
C THR A 131 -2.48 10.28 -7.25
N HIS A 132 -3.06 9.33 -7.99
CA HIS A 132 -3.74 8.15 -7.47
C HIS A 132 -3.68 7.00 -8.48
N PHE A 133 -4.29 5.87 -8.14
CA PHE A 133 -4.43 4.74 -9.04
C PHE A 133 -5.91 4.50 -9.33
N ARG A 134 -6.28 4.41 -10.60
CA ARG A 134 -7.64 4.08 -11.03
C ARG A 134 -7.80 2.57 -11.07
N PHE A 135 -8.90 2.08 -10.52
CA PHE A 135 -9.29 0.68 -10.62
C PHE A 135 -9.80 0.35 -12.03
N MET A 136 -9.36 -0.77 -12.59
CA MET A 136 -9.92 -1.31 -13.83
C MET A 136 -10.68 -2.59 -13.53
N LEU A 137 -11.97 -2.60 -13.87
CA LEU A 137 -12.84 -3.78 -13.82
C LEU A 137 -12.61 -4.67 -15.04
#